data_AF-A0AAU7ZQ11-F1
#
_entry.id   AF-A0AAU7ZQ11-F1
#
_cell.length_a   1.000
_cell.length_b   1.000
_cell.length_c   1.000
_cell.angle_alpha   90.00
_cell.angle_beta   90.00
_cell.angle_gamma   90.00
#
_symmetry.space_group_name_H-M   'P 1'
#
loop_
_entity.id
_entity.type
_entity.pdbx_description
1 polymer ?
#
loop_
_entity_poly.entity_id
_entity_poly.type
_entity_poly.pdbx_seq_one_letter_code
_entity_poly.pdbx_strand_id
1 'polypeptide(L)'
;MAIKKIAFGNTLLPQEFTLGLEEPQTEIAVWLHGAGAPRDVTRRHSMVCASPLTICVGFDEGQRPNEKDLVRPSLLFCERAGQKRVLGEIGLKSQMIVTEAESEFILFEARNSKNYCLPRARLCAHYLLHAYRQWRRDNTKGIKMTFLERRAGMVIFICPHPIMLVSVGSRADGNIFPMNILGNLGNGYMGFALRGERLAGGLVERAGRIALSSLPVSQGALAYQLANNHTKKSIDWSQLPFATKMSPAFSIPVPEFAPRVMEVEIKSVRAIGSHRFFIARIIWEDKFFDGLEFCSIHGFYQSWRLGKLKGGDEELQTSLAGDAFNKRGRNRSLAVSHAPIEMVPLDDKLNR
;
A
#
# COMPACT_ATOMS: atom_id res chain seq x y z
N MET A 1 -34.20 -0.10 2.26
CA MET A 1 -33.03 -0.92 2.66
C MET A 1 -32.60 -1.97 1.63
N ALA A 2 -33.52 -2.61 0.90
CA ALA A 2 -33.19 -3.71 -0.04
C ALA A 2 -32.19 -3.32 -1.15
N ILE A 3 -32.35 -2.16 -1.80
CA ILE A 3 -31.45 -1.70 -2.88
C ILE A 3 -30.00 -1.55 -2.42
N LYS A 4 -29.78 -0.99 -1.21
CA LYS A 4 -28.43 -0.83 -0.64
C LYS A 4 -27.77 -2.19 -0.38
N LYS A 5 -28.54 -3.16 0.12
CA LYS A 5 -28.07 -4.53 0.37
C LYS A 5 -27.71 -5.24 -0.93
N ILE A 6 -28.50 -5.06 -1.99
CA ILE A 6 -28.20 -5.62 -3.31
C ILE A 6 -26.94 -4.96 -3.91
N ALA A 7 -26.83 -3.64 -3.83
CA ALA A 7 -25.74 -2.88 -4.45
C ALA A 7 -24.40 -3.06 -3.73
N PHE A 8 -24.39 -3.07 -2.40
CA PHE A 8 -23.16 -3.05 -1.59
C PHE A 8 -22.96 -4.31 -0.74
N GLY A 9 -23.94 -5.20 -0.67
CA GLY A 9 -23.97 -6.30 0.30
C GLY A 9 -24.31 -5.81 1.70
N ASN A 10 -23.88 -6.56 2.71
CA ASN A 10 -24.14 -6.23 4.11
C ASN A 10 -23.34 -5.02 4.62
N THR A 11 -22.27 -4.63 3.91
CA THR A 11 -21.40 -3.54 4.38
C THR A 11 -20.70 -2.82 3.24
N LEU A 12 -20.45 -1.53 3.46
CA LEU A 12 -19.66 -0.74 2.55
C LEU A 12 -18.16 -0.96 2.81
N LEU A 13 -17.48 -1.57 1.85
CA LEU A 13 -16.06 -1.83 1.90
C LEU A 13 -15.23 -0.55 1.68
N PRO A 14 -14.20 -0.29 2.51
CA PRO A 14 -13.26 0.80 2.28
C PRO A 14 -12.32 0.50 1.11
N GLN A 15 -11.71 1.53 0.52
CA GLN A 15 -10.72 1.33 -0.54
C GLN A 15 -9.42 0.75 0.01
N GLU A 16 -8.90 1.40 1.04
CA GLU A 16 -7.73 0.95 1.80
C GLU A 16 -8.19 0.23 3.06
N PHE A 17 -7.56 -0.89 3.37
CA PHE A 17 -7.87 -1.73 4.51
C PHE A 17 -6.56 -2.23 5.13
N THR A 18 -6.50 -2.34 6.46
CA THR A 18 -5.30 -2.80 7.17
C THR A 18 -5.56 -4.07 7.98
N LEU A 19 -4.59 -4.98 7.99
CA LEU A 19 -4.63 -6.18 8.83
C LEU A 19 -3.21 -6.64 9.22
N GLY A 20 -3.14 -7.66 10.08
CA GLY A 20 -1.89 -8.32 10.43
C GLY A 20 -1.65 -9.57 9.56
N LEU A 21 -0.48 -9.68 8.95
CA LEU A 21 -0.05 -10.87 8.20
C LEU A 21 1.38 -11.27 8.54
N GLU A 22 1.69 -12.55 8.42
CA GLU A 22 3.07 -13.02 8.48
C GLU A 22 3.86 -12.54 7.25
N GLU A 23 5.17 -12.39 7.42
CA GLU A 23 6.10 -12.10 6.32
C GLU A 23 7.08 -13.28 6.13
N PRO A 24 7.21 -13.84 4.91
CA PRO A 24 6.46 -13.55 3.68
C PRO A 24 4.95 -13.68 3.81
N GLN A 25 4.19 -12.78 3.19
CA GLN A 25 2.81 -13.09 2.87
C GLN A 25 2.74 -14.32 1.95
N THR A 26 1.86 -15.26 2.27
CA THR A 26 1.73 -16.55 1.55
C THR A 26 0.38 -16.70 0.84
N GLU A 27 -0.47 -15.68 0.88
CA GLU A 27 -1.83 -15.76 0.36
C GLU A 27 -1.90 -15.53 -1.15
N ILE A 28 -1.04 -14.64 -1.67
CA ILE A 28 -1.09 -14.17 -3.05
C ILE A 28 0.21 -14.49 -3.80
N ALA A 29 0.06 -14.91 -5.05
CA ALA A 29 1.11 -14.96 -6.04
C ALA A 29 0.85 -13.93 -7.13
N VAL A 30 1.90 -13.23 -7.58
CA VAL A 30 1.83 -12.27 -8.68
C VAL A 30 2.65 -12.82 -9.85
N TRP A 31 2.00 -13.01 -11.00
CA TRP A 31 2.63 -13.58 -12.18
C TRP A 31 2.71 -12.55 -13.29
N LEU A 32 3.90 -12.38 -13.89
CA LEU A 32 4.09 -11.63 -15.12
C LEU A 32 3.83 -12.55 -16.32
N HIS A 33 2.86 -12.19 -17.14
CA HIS A 33 2.52 -12.81 -18.42
C HIS A 33 2.85 -11.89 -19.59
N GLY A 34 2.88 -12.44 -20.80
CA GLY A 34 3.13 -11.67 -22.03
C GLY A 34 4.56 -11.14 -22.13
N ALA A 35 5.52 -11.91 -21.61
CA ALA A 35 6.96 -11.63 -21.54
C ALA A 35 7.78 -12.92 -21.75
N GLY A 36 7.30 -13.81 -22.63
CA GLY A 36 7.74 -15.21 -22.74
C GLY A 36 6.98 -16.14 -21.78
N ALA A 37 7.67 -17.12 -21.20
CA ALA A 37 7.08 -18.01 -20.19
C ALA A 37 6.62 -17.20 -18.96
N PRO A 38 5.46 -17.54 -18.33
CA PRO A 38 4.99 -16.85 -17.13
C PRO A 38 6.02 -16.89 -16.00
N ARG A 39 6.21 -15.78 -15.29
CA ARG A 39 7.20 -15.65 -14.22
C ARG A 39 6.57 -15.21 -12.91
N ASP A 40 6.93 -15.86 -11.80
CA ASP A 40 6.52 -15.41 -10.47
C ASP A 40 7.32 -14.15 -10.11
N VAL A 41 6.61 -13.03 -9.99
CA VAL A 41 7.14 -11.73 -9.60
C VAL A 41 6.62 -11.27 -8.24
N THR A 42 6.04 -12.16 -7.43
CA THR A 42 5.47 -11.86 -6.10
C THR A 42 6.43 -11.04 -5.23
N ARG A 43 7.72 -11.35 -5.29
CA ARG A 43 8.79 -10.66 -4.54
C ARG A 43 9.79 -9.92 -5.43
N ARG A 44 9.34 -9.57 -6.65
CA ARG A 44 10.15 -8.88 -7.66
C ARG A 44 9.37 -7.73 -8.28
N HIS A 45 8.49 -7.10 -7.53
CA HIS A 45 7.74 -5.94 -8.00
C HIS A 45 7.50 -4.91 -6.90
N SER A 46 7.36 -3.66 -7.31
CA SER A 46 7.01 -2.54 -6.42
C SER A 46 6.16 -1.53 -7.17
N MET A 47 5.23 -0.87 -6.46
CA MET A 47 4.53 0.30 -7.00
C MET A 47 5.48 1.50 -6.98
N VAL A 48 5.58 2.19 -8.12
CA VAL A 48 6.55 3.27 -8.38
C VAL A 48 5.91 4.64 -8.25
N CYS A 49 4.69 4.78 -8.75
CA CYS A 49 3.97 6.04 -8.74
C CYS A 49 2.47 5.76 -8.81
N ALA A 50 1.66 6.62 -8.18
CA ALA A 50 0.20 6.55 -8.26
C ALA A 50 -0.40 7.28 -9.47
N SER A 51 0.29 8.27 -10.03
CA SER A 51 -0.18 9.05 -11.18
C SER A 51 1.00 9.58 -12.02
N PRO A 52 1.25 9.00 -13.22
CA PRO A 52 0.59 7.81 -13.75
C PRO A 52 0.88 6.58 -12.89
N LEU A 53 -0.06 5.62 -12.83
CA LEU A 53 0.17 4.38 -12.08
C LEU A 53 1.27 3.57 -12.75
N THR A 54 2.42 3.53 -12.10
CA THR A 54 3.64 2.88 -12.61
C THR A 54 4.05 1.76 -11.66
N ILE A 55 4.48 0.63 -12.22
CA ILE A 55 4.91 -0.58 -11.51
C ILE A 55 6.30 -0.94 -12.00
N CYS A 56 7.22 -1.19 -11.08
CA CYS A 56 8.56 -1.70 -11.36
C CYS A 56 8.56 -3.21 -11.16
N VAL A 57 9.16 -3.95 -12.11
CA VAL A 57 9.44 -5.38 -11.98
C VAL A 57 10.95 -5.59 -12.14
N GLY A 58 11.55 -6.30 -11.20
CA GLY A 58 12.99 -6.61 -11.20
C GLY A 58 13.31 -7.98 -11.81
N PHE A 59 14.43 -8.02 -12.52
CA PHE A 59 14.97 -9.19 -13.22
C PHE A 59 16.44 -9.36 -12.86
N ASP A 60 16.87 -10.62 -12.80
CA ASP A 60 18.29 -10.95 -12.71
C ASP A 60 18.99 -10.58 -14.02
N GLU A 61 20.28 -10.30 -13.96
CA GLU A 61 21.10 -10.00 -15.13
C GLU A 61 20.92 -11.06 -16.23
N GLY A 62 20.65 -10.60 -17.45
CA GLY A 62 20.47 -11.47 -18.62
C GLY A 62 19.16 -12.24 -18.63
N GLN A 63 18.35 -12.17 -17.58
CA GLN A 63 17.02 -12.79 -17.57
C GLN A 63 15.93 -11.86 -18.09
N ARG A 64 16.20 -10.57 -18.31
CA ARG A 64 15.21 -9.62 -18.80
C ARG A 64 14.54 -10.11 -20.10
N PRO A 65 13.20 -10.07 -20.21
CA PRO A 65 12.51 -10.36 -21.47
C PRO A 65 12.98 -9.43 -22.59
N ASN A 66 13.14 -9.95 -23.81
CA ASN A 66 13.41 -9.08 -24.95
C ASN A 66 12.18 -8.21 -25.23
N GLU A 67 12.39 -7.05 -25.86
CA GLU A 67 11.28 -6.14 -26.20
C GLU A 67 10.25 -6.82 -27.11
N LYS A 68 10.70 -7.71 -28.01
CA LYS A 68 9.85 -8.53 -28.87
C LYS A 68 8.97 -9.52 -28.09
N ASP A 69 9.41 -9.93 -26.90
CA ASP A 69 8.67 -10.89 -26.05
C ASP A 69 7.61 -10.19 -25.20
N LEU A 70 7.68 -8.86 -25.04
CA LEU A 70 6.72 -8.02 -24.32
C LEU A 70 5.43 -7.80 -25.12
N VAL A 71 4.85 -8.88 -25.65
CA VAL A 71 3.59 -8.86 -26.39
C VAL A 71 2.43 -8.83 -25.39
N ARG A 72 1.95 -7.61 -25.10
CA ARG A 72 0.82 -7.35 -24.18
C ARG A 72 1.10 -7.85 -22.75
N PRO A 73 2.16 -7.36 -22.09
CA PRO A 73 2.49 -7.80 -20.75
C PRO A 73 1.33 -7.56 -19.78
N SER A 74 1.18 -8.44 -18.78
CA SER A 74 0.18 -8.28 -17.72
C SER A 74 0.64 -8.88 -16.40
N LEU A 75 0.19 -8.29 -15.28
CA LEU A 75 0.31 -8.88 -13.95
C LEU A 75 -0.99 -9.56 -13.58
N LEU A 76 -0.92 -10.84 -13.26
CA LEU A 76 -2.03 -11.61 -12.69
C LEU A 76 -1.81 -11.81 -11.19
N PHE A 77 -2.79 -11.39 -10.40
CA PHE A 77 -2.82 -11.57 -8.96
C PHE A 77 -3.67 -12.80 -8.67
N CYS A 78 -3.03 -13.86 -8.23
CA CYS A 78 -3.63 -15.17 -8.04
C CYS A 78 -3.59 -15.57 -6.57
N GLU A 79 -4.62 -16.27 -6.12
CA GLU A 79 -4.54 -17.01 -4.87
C GLU A 79 -3.39 -18.03 -4.95
N ARG A 80 -2.50 -18.06 -3.94
CA ARG A 80 -1.37 -18.99 -3.91
C ARG A 80 -1.81 -20.38 -3.41
N ALA A 81 -2.66 -20.41 -2.39
CA ALA A 81 -3.28 -21.62 -1.86
C ALA A 81 -4.58 -21.98 -2.62
N GLY A 82 -5.15 -23.15 -2.34
CA GLY A 82 -6.48 -23.52 -2.84
C GLY A 82 -6.57 -23.66 -4.37
N GLN A 83 -7.56 -23.00 -4.98
CA GLN A 83 -7.95 -23.18 -6.40
C GLN A 83 -7.10 -22.38 -7.39
N LYS A 84 -6.09 -21.62 -6.92
CA LYS A 84 -5.25 -20.75 -7.76
C LYS A 84 -6.04 -19.77 -8.63
N ARG A 85 -7.14 -19.26 -8.08
CA ARG A 85 -8.04 -18.34 -8.80
C ARG A 85 -7.37 -16.99 -9.06
N VAL A 86 -7.59 -16.44 -10.25
CA VAL A 86 -7.22 -15.06 -10.58
C VAL A 86 -8.16 -14.09 -9.88
N LEU A 87 -7.60 -13.19 -9.07
CA LEU A 87 -8.30 -12.17 -8.28
C LEU A 87 -8.20 -10.79 -8.90
N GLY A 88 -7.15 -10.54 -9.68
CA GLY A 88 -6.99 -9.31 -10.42
C GLY A 88 -6.02 -9.45 -11.58
N GLU A 89 -6.14 -8.52 -12.52
CA GLU A 89 -5.31 -8.43 -13.70
C GLU A 89 -4.99 -6.94 -13.96
N ILE A 90 -3.73 -6.64 -14.26
CA ILE A 90 -3.30 -5.33 -14.74
C ILE A 90 -2.58 -5.54 -16.07
N GLY A 91 -3.17 -5.05 -17.16
CA GLY A 91 -2.46 -4.97 -18.43
C GLY A 91 -1.40 -3.87 -18.36
N LEU A 92 -0.19 -4.18 -18.83
CA LEU A 92 0.98 -3.33 -18.73
C LEU A 92 1.38 -2.74 -20.10
N LYS A 93 2.04 -1.58 -20.05
CA LYS A 93 2.76 -0.98 -21.17
C LYS A 93 4.17 -0.66 -20.69
N SER A 94 5.19 -1.23 -21.33
CA SER A 94 6.59 -0.92 -21.00
C SER A 94 6.88 0.56 -21.24
N GLN A 95 7.58 1.20 -20.31
CA GLN A 95 7.90 2.62 -20.35
C GLN A 95 9.40 2.86 -20.35
N MET A 96 10.12 2.27 -19.39
CA MET A 96 11.53 2.55 -19.15
C MET A 96 12.22 1.32 -18.58
N ILE A 97 13.51 1.18 -18.88
CA ILE A 97 14.39 0.19 -18.27
C ILE A 97 15.42 0.96 -17.43
N VAL A 98 15.66 0.48 -16.22
CA VAL A 98 16.69 0.98 -15.32
C VAL A 98 17.61 -0.19 -14.97
N THR A 99 18.91 0.01 -15.05
CA THR A 99 19.91 -1.02 -14.73
C THR A 99 20.72 -0.58 -13.52
N GLU A 100 20.91 -1.48 -12.55
CA GLU A 100 21.79 -1.26 -11.40
C GLU A 100 22.59 -2.52 -11.14
N ALA A 101 23.92 -2.44 -11.32
CA ALA A 101 24.82 -3.59 -11.18
C ALA A 101 24.28 -4.85 -11.91
N GLU A 102 24.01 -5.92 -11.16
CA GLU A 102 23.58 -7.24 -11.63
C GLU A 102 22.04 -7.38 -11.72
N SER A 103 21.31 -6.26 -11.75
CA SER A 103 19.86 -6.24 -11.82
C SER A 103 19.32 -5.27 -12.86
N GLU A 104 18.29 -5.74 -13.57
CA GLU A 104 17.55 -4.95 -14.55
C GLU A 104 16.12 -4.75 -14.06
N PHE A 105 15.61 -3.53 -14.15
CA PHE A 105 14.29 -3.15 -13.69
C PHE A 105 13.49 -2.59 -14.87
N ILE A 106 12.31 -3.13 -15.11
CA ILE A 106 11.40 -2.60 -16.12
C ILE A 106 10.25 -1.89 -15.42
N LEU A 107 10.03 -0.64 -15.83
CA LEU A 107 8.91 0.18 -15.39
C LEU A 107 7.77 0.06 -16.40
N PHE A 108 6.60 -0.23 -15.88
CA PHE A 108 5.38 -0.41 -16.65
C PHE A 108 4.31 0.56 -16.19
N GLU A 109 3.64 1.20 -17.15
CA GLU A 109 2.40 1.92 -16.88
C GLU A 109 1.20 0.97 -17.01
N ALA A 110 0.16 1.21 -16.20
CA ALA A 110 -1.09 0.48 -16.31
C ALA A 110 -1.86 0.88 -17.58
N ARG A 111 -2.13 -0.10 -18.45
CA ARG A 111 -2.92 0.05 -19.69
C ARG A 111 -4.39 -0.30 -19.48
N ASN A 112 -4.67 -1.32 -18.68
CA ASN A 112 -6.03 -1.73 -18.32
C ASN A 112 -6.01 -2.45 -16.96
N SER A 113 -7.19 -2.63 -16.36
CA SER A 113 -7.30 -3.35 -15.09
C SER A 113 -8.64 -4.06 -14.95
N LYS A 114 -8.60 -5.25 -14.34
CA LYS A 114 -9.78 -6.03 -13.96
C LYS A 114 -9.62 -6.51 -12.52
N ASN A 115 -10.70 -6.45 -11.76
CA ASN A 115 -10.76 -6.94 -10.39
C ASN A 115 -11.88 -7.99 -10.31
N TYR A 116 -11.55 -9.15 -9.75
CA TYR A 116 -12.41 -10.32 -9.66
C TYR A 116 -12.76 -10.71 -8.21
N CYS A 117 -12.42 -9.86 -7.24
CA CYS A 117 -12.70 -10.08 -5.81
C CYS A 117 -14.21 -9.98 -5.49
N LEU A 118 -14.99 -9.24 -6.30
CA LEU A 118 -16.43 -9.07 -6.12
C LEU A 118 -17.22 -9.42 -7.38
N PRO A 119 -18.51 -9.78 -7.24
CA PRO A 119 -19.44 -9.84 -8.36
C PRO A 119 -19.50 -8.50 -9.10
N ARG A 120 -19.66 -8.54 -10.43
CA ARG A 120 -19.62 -7.36 -11.31
C ARG A 120 -20.57 -6.25 -10.87
N ALA A 121 -21.81 -6.58 -10.51
CA ALA A 121 -22.79 -5.60 -10.06
C ALA A 121 -22.33 -4.83 -8.82
N ARG A 122 -21.79 -5.53 -7.80
CA ARG A 122 -21.25 -4.91 -6.58
C ARG A 122 -20.02 -4.06 -6.89
N LEU A 123 -19.13 -4.56 -7.73
CA LEU A 123 -17.93 -3.83 -8.13
C LEU A 123 -18.29 -2.50 -8.85
N CYS A 124 -19.24 -2.54 -9.78
CA CYS A 124 -19.77 -1.34 -10.45
C CYS A 124 -20.37 -0.35 -9.45
N ALA A 125 -21.20 -0.81 -8.51
CA ALA A 125 -21.79 0.05 -7.49
C ALA A 125 -20.71 0.75 -6.63
N HIS A 126 -19.67 0.01 -6.22
CA HIS A 126 -18.53 0.59 -5.51
C HIS A 126 -17.78 1.61 -6.36
N TYR A 127 -17.50 1.31 -7.62
CA TYR A 127 -16.83 2.24 -8.53
C TYR A 127 -17.62 3.54 -8.74
N LEU A 128 -18.93 3.45 -8.94
CA LEU A 128 -19.80 4.62 -9.06
C LEU A 128 -19.80 5.45 -7.77
N LEU A 129 -19.91 4.81 -6.61
CA LEU A 129 -19.85 5.51 -5.33
C LEU A 129 -18.50 6.21 -5.12
N HIS A 130 -17.40 5.57 -5.49
CA HIS A 130 -16.06 6.16 -5.40
C HIS A 130 -15.88 7.35 -6.34
N ALA A 131 -16.33 7.23 -7.59
CA ALA A 131 -16.33 8.33 -8.55
C ALA A 131 -17.17 9.51 -8.04
N TYR A 132 -18.36 9.23 -7.51
CA TYR A 132 -19.24 10.25 -6.93
C TYR A 132 -18.63 10.95 -5.72
N ARG A 133 -18.04 10.20 -4.77
CA ARG A 133 -17.37 10.77 -3.60
C ARG A 133 -16.16 11.63 -3.98
N GLN A 134 -15.43 11.24 -5.04
CA GLN A 134 -14.33 12.03 -5.54
C GLN A 134 -14.82 13.33 -6.17
N TRP A 135 -15.88 13.27 -6.98
CA TRP A 135 -16.48 14.46 -7.58
C TRP A 135 -16.98 15.45 -6.52
N ARG A 136 -17.54 14.97 -5.41
CA ARG A 136 -18.02 15.79 -4.30
C ARG A 136 -16.94 16.35 -3.36
N ARG A 137 -15.69 15.87 -3.44
CA ARG A 137 -14.61 16.38 -2.59
C ARG A 137 -13.92 17.53 -3.32
N ASP A 138 -13.86 18.70 -2.70
CA ASP A 138 -12.99 19.77 -3.15
C ASP A 138 -11.57 19.23 -3.26
N ASN A 139 -10.94 19.44 -4.43
CA ASN A 139 -9.60 18.96 -4.80
C ASN A 139 -8.51 19.63 -3.94
N THR A 140 -8.53 19.38 -2.64
CA THR A 140 -7.59 19.92 -1.66
C THR A 140 -6.30 19.11 -1.75
N LYS A 141 -5.35 19.63 -2.55
CA LYS A 141 -3.91 19.25 -2.54
C LYS A 141 -3.62 17.74 -2.62
N GLY A 142 -4.41 16.98 -3.37
CA GLY A 142 -4.26 15.53 -3.55
C GLY A 142 -3.76 15.12 -4.93
N ILE A 143 -3.18 13.92 -5.05
CA ILE A 143 -2.83 13.32 -6.35
C ILE A 143 -4.14 12.99 -7.10
N LYS A 144 -4.29 13.55 -8.29
CA LYS A 144 -5.44 13.28 -9.17
C LYS A 144 -5.20 12.01 -9.96
N MET A 145 -5.69 10.89 -9.44
CA MET A 145 -5.67 9.63 -10.18
C MET A 145 -6.84 9.52 -11.15
N THR A 146 -6.57 9.01 -12.35
CA THR A 146 -7.60 8.59 -13.32
C THR A 146 -8.40 7.39 -12.79
N PHE A 147 -9.54 7.10 -13.42
CA PHE A 147 -10.34 5.93 -13.04
C PHE A 147 -9.56 4.61 -13.22
N LEU A 148 -8.78 4.50 -14.31
CA LEU A 148 -7.93 3.34 -14.56
C LEU A 148 -6.87 3.18 -13.47
N GLU A 149 -6.15 4.27 -13.14
CA GLU A 149 -5.10 4.26 -12.12
C GLU A 149 -5.64 3.82 -10.75
N ARG A 150 -6.83 4.29 -10.36
CA ARG A 150 -7.46 3.87 -9.10
C ARG A 150 -7.80 2.38 -9.10
N ARG A 151 -8.36 1.87 -10.21
CA ARG A 151 -8.73 0.46 -10.33
C ARG A 151 -7.51 -0.45 -10.31
N ALA A 152 -6.48 -0.08 -11.05
CA ALA A 152 -5.21 -0.80 -11.06
C ALA A 152 -4.51 -0.72 -9.69
N GLY A 153 -4.56 0.43 -9.00
CA GLY A 153 -4.09 0.56 -7.62
C GLY A 153 -4.83 -0.37 -6.65
N MET A 154 -6.15 -0.50 -6.76
CA MET A 154 -6.89 -1.51 -5.97
C MET A 154 -6.42 -2.93 -6.25
N VAL A 155 -6.09 -3.26 -7.50
CA VAL A 155 -5.59 -4.59 -7.88
C VAL A 155 -4.17 -4.84 -7.36
N ILE A 156 -3.28 -3.84 -7.39
CA ILE A 156 -1.94 -3.95 -6.79
C ILE A 156 -2.05 -4.36 -5.31
N PHE A 157 -2.93 -3.72 -4.56
CA PHE A 157 -3.18 -3.99 -3.14
C PHE A 157 -4.01 -5.26 -2.88
N ILE A 158 -4.22 -6.13 -3.88
CA ILE A 158 -4.59 -7.55 -3.63
C ILE A 158 -3.42 -8.25 -2.96
N CYS A 159 -2.21 -8.06 -3.48
CA CYS A 159 -1.01 -8.51 -2.79
C CYS A 159 -0.81 -7.59 -1.56
N PRO A 160 -0.69 -8.15 -0.35
CA PRO A 160 -0.47 -7.35 0.84
C PRO A 160 0.82 -6.52 0.76
N HIS A 161 0.71 -5.24 1.08
CA HIS A 161 1.83 -4.30 1.12
C HIS A 161 2.18 -4.01 2.58
N PRO A 162 3.38 -4.37 3.08
CA PRO A 162 3.76 -4.05 4.44
C PRO A 162 3.82 -2.53 4.63
N ILE A 163 3.33 -2.08 5.78
CA ILE A 163 3.48 -0.70 6.23
C ILE A 163 4.73 -0.65 7.11
N MET A 164 5.74 0.08 6.66
CA MET A 164 7.02 0.20 7.37
C MET A 164 7.23 1.63 7.87
N LEU A 165 7.95 1.79 8.98
CA LEU A 165 8.48 3.08 9.39
C LEU A 165 9.85 3.30 8.74
N VAL A 166 9.98 4.42 8.06
CA VAL A 166 11.22 4.89 7.44
C VAL A 166 11.91 5.82 8.42
N SER A 167 13.05 5.41 8.96
CA SER A 167 13.95 6.26 9.72
C SER A 167 15.07 6.78 8.81
N VAL A 168 15.36 8.08 8.91
CA VAL A 168 16.42 8.75 8.15
C VAL A 168 17.17 9.74 9.04
N GLY A 169 18.48 9.82 8.86
CA GLY A 169 19.35 10.75 9.60
C GLY A 169 19.80 10.21 10.96
N SER A 170 20.13 11.11 11.88
CA SER A 170 20.68 10.81 13.21
C SER A 170 19.73 11.24 14.33
N ARG A 171 20.12 10.99 15.60
CA ARG A 171 19.40 11.51 16.77
C ARG A 171 19.31 13.04 16.83
N ALA A 172 20.31 13.74 16.29
CA ALA A 172 20.36 15.21 16.34
C ALA A 172 19.56 15.85 15.19
N ASP A 173 19.58 15.23 14.01
CA ASP A 173 18.87 15.70 12.82
C ASP A 173 18.41 14.48 12.02
N GLY A 174 17.13 14.15 12.17
CA GLY A 174 16.53 12.97 11.57
C GLY A 174 15.00 13.01 11.59
N ASN A 175 14.39 12.04 10.93
CA ASN A 175 12.95 11.92 10.82
C ASN A 175 12.52 10.44 10.80
N ILE A 176 11.29 10.16 11.24
CA ILE A 176 10.65 8.86 11.11
C ILE A 176 9.21 9.02 10.60
N PHE A 177 8.83 8.27 9.57
CA PHE A 177 7.49 8.36 8.98
C PHE A 177 7.03 7.03 8.35
N PRO A 178 5.71 6.77 8.26
CA PRO A 178 5.20 5.51 7.69
C PRO A 178 5.29 5.49 6.16
N MET A 179 5.47 4.32 5.55
CA MET A 179 5.45 4.14 4.10
C MET A 179 4.83 2.78 3.76
N ASN A 180 4.01 2.75 2.71
CA ASN A 180 3.37 1.53 2.20
C ASN A 180 3.54 1.34 0.68
N ILE A 181 4.25 2.26 0.01
CA ILE A 181 4.62 2.13 -1.40
C ILE A 181 6.07 1.64 -1.44
N LEU A 182 6.24 0.34 -1.25
CA LEU A 182 7.53 -0.34 -1.26
C LEU A 182 7.37 -1.81 -1.68
N GLY A 183 8.44 -2.42 -2.18
CA GLY A 183 8.45 -3.81 -2.59
C GLY A 183 9.85 -4.31 -2.93
N ASN A 184 10.09 -5.60 -2.68
CA ASN A 184 11.33 -6.28 -3.05
C ASN A 184 11.44 -6.39 -4.58
N LEU A 185 12.62 -6.15 -5.13
CA LEU A 185 12.91 -6.20 -6.57
C LEU A 185 13.81 -7.39 -6.96
N GLY A 186 14.14 -8.29 -6.04
CA GLY A 186 15.12 -9.36 -6.22
C GLY A 186 16.55 -8.92 -5.93
N ASN A 187 17.47 -9.87 -5.79
CA ASN A 187 18.93 -9.66 -5.64
C ASN A 187 19.35 -8.63 -4.58
N GLY A 188 18.61 -8.59 -3.46
CA GLY A 188 18.89 -7.64 -2.39
C GLY A 188 18.50 -6.20 -2.74
N TYR A 189 17.71 -5.96 -3.80
CA TYR A 189 17.17 -4.65 -4.13
C TYR A 189 15.74 -4.47 -3.64
N MET A 190 15.42 -3.22 -3.32
CA MET A 190 14.08 -2.79 -2.95
C MET A 190 13.74 -1.49 -3.66
N GLY A 191 12.51 -1.42 -4.16
CA GLY A 191 11.93 -0.25 -4.77
C GLY A 191 10.93 0.38 -3.83
N PHE A 192 11.00 1.69 -3.62
CA PHE A 192 9.98 2.42 -2.88
C PHE A 192 9.78 3.81 -3.45
N ALA A 193 8.63 4.44 -3.15
CA ALA A 193 8.30 5.74 -3.70
C ALA A 193 7.75 6.71 -2.66
N LEU A 194 8.19 7.96 -2.75
CA LEU A 194 7.74 9.05 -1.90
C LEU A 194 7.15 10.17 -2.76
N ARG A 195 6.06 10.78 -2.29
CA ARG A 195 5.41 11.88 -3.02
C ARG A 195 6.38 13.04 -3.22
N GLY A 196 6.51 13.53 -4.45
CA GLY A 196 7.51 14.53 -4.84
C GLY A 196 7.38 15.88 -4.14
N GLU A 197 6.15 16.28 -3.80
CA GLU A 197 5.84 17.55 -3.13
C GLU A 197 6.15 17.54 -1.62
N ARG A 198 6.46 16.38 -1.02
CA ARG A 198 6.70 16.25 0.42
C ARG A 198 8.20 16.34 0.73
N LEU A 199 8.54 16.83 1.92
CA LEU A 199 9.92 16.98 2.37
C LEU A 199 10.65 15.65 2.55
N ALA A 200 9.91 14.59 2.93
CA ALA A 200 10.45 13.24 3.13
C ALA A 200 11.29 12.73 1.95
N GLY A 201 10.83 12.92 0.71
CA GLY A 201 11.56 12.46 -0.47
C GLY A 201 12.95 13.10 -0.59
N GLY A 202 13.02 14.42 -0.41
CA GLY A 202 14.30 15.14 -0.46
C GLY A 202 15.22 14.82 0.73
N LEU A 203 14.66 14.48 1.90
CA LEU A 203 15.45 14.04 3.05
C LEU A 203 16.13 12.69 2.78
N VAL A 204 15.37 11.72 2.26
CA VAL A 204 15.89 10.39 1.91
C VAL A 204 16.94 10.48 0.81
N GLU A 205 16.67 11.25 -0.24
CA GLU A 205 17.60 11.47 -1.36
C GLU A 205 18.93 12.06 -0.87
N ARG A 206 18.90 13.08 -0.02
CA ARG A 206 20.12 13.69 0.54
C ARG A 206 20.87 12.76 1.49
N ALA A 207 20.16 11.99 2.31
CA ALA A 207 20.78 11.10 3.27
C ALA A 207 21.46 9.89 2.60
N GLY A 208 20.92 9.42 1.47
CA GLY A 208 21.45 8.28 0.71
C GLY A 208 21.35 6.93 1.44
N ARG A 209 20.93 6.92 2.71
CA ARG A 209 20.82 5.74 3.58
C ARG A 209 19.64 5.90 4.52
N ILE A 210 18.87 4.82 4.69
CA ILE A 210 17.70 4.79 5.57
C ILE A 210 17.59 3.43 6.26
N ALA A 211 16.83 3.40 7.36
CA ALA A 211 16.39 2.16 7.98
C ALA A 211 14.86 2.02 7.83
N LEU A 212 14.42 0.81 7.46
CA LEU A 212 13.02 0.43 7.29
C LEU A 212 12.66 -0.55 8.39
N SER A 213 11.74 -0.15 9.26
CA SER A 213 11.29 -0.96 10.40
C SER A 213 9.88 -1.47 10.13
N SER A 214 9.66 -2.78 10.19
CA SER A 214 8.30 -3.31 10.12
C SER A 214 7.51 -2.93 11.38
N LEU A 215 6.19 -2.88 11.23
CA LEU A 215 5.28 -2.57 12.32
C LEU A 215 4.54 -3.86 12.71
N PRO A 216 4.51 -4.26 13.99
CA PRO A 216 3.60 -5.31 14.42
C PRO A 216 2.17 -4.78 14.35
N VAL A 217 1.19 -5.65 14.07
CA VAL A 217 -0.23 -5.25 13.92
C VAL A 217 -0.77 -4.52 15.16
N SER A 218 -0.29 -4.88 16.36
CA SER A 218 -0.66 -4.25 17.62
C SER A 218 -0.26 -2.77 17.71
N GLN A 219 0.69 -2.34 16.88
CA GLN A 219 1.18 -0.97 16.80
C GLN A 219 0.67 -0.23 15.54
N GLY A 220 -0.30 -0.78 14.80
CA GLY A 220 -0.78 -0.19 13.54
C GLY A 220 -1.28 1.25 13.66
N ALA A 221 -1.86 1.64 14.79
CA ALA A 221 -2.26 3.02 15.07
C ALA A 221 -1.09 4.03 15.06
N LEU A 222 0.13 3.59 15.40
CA LEU A 222 1.32 4.45 15.37
C LEU A 222 1.65 4.93 13.97
N ALA A 223 1.41 4.12 12.93
CA ALA A 223 1.62 4.54 11.54
C ALA A 223 0.83 5.81 11.23
N TYR A 224 -0.46 5.83 11.60
CA TYR A 224 -1.32 6.98 11.36
C TYR A 224 -0.94 8.21 12.19
N GLN A 225 -0.50 8.02 13.44
CA GLN A 225 -0.01 9.11 14.28
C GLN A 225 1.25 9.77 13.69
N LEU A 226 2.17 8.98 13.14
CA LEU A 226 3.40 9.45 12.53
C LEU A 226 3.23 9.97 11.10
N ALA A 227 2.04 9.87 10.48
CA ALA A 227 1.82 10.27 9.09
C ALA A 227 2.15 11.76 8.83
N ASN A 228 1.98 12.62 9.84
CA ASN A 228 2.31 14.05 9.73
C ASN A 228 3.82 14.32 9.67
N ASN A 229 4.68 13.35 10.03
CA ASN A 229 6.12 13.53 9.94
C ASN A 229 6.64 13.60 8.50
N HIS A 230 5.84 13.15 7.52
CA HIS A 230 6.14 13.30 6.09
C HIS A 230 6.36 14.74 5.62
N THR A 231 5.78 15.71 6.34
CA THR A 231 5.90 17.14 6.02
C THR A 231 6.87 17.89 6.92
N LYS A 232 7.53 17.19 7.86
CA LYS A 232 8.51 17.79 8.77
C LYS A 232 9.92 17.64 8.18
N LYS A 233 10.78 18.62 8.45
CA LYS A 233 12.21 18.54 8.11
C LYS A 233 12.95 17.59 9.04
N SER A 234 12.65 17.66 10.34
CA SER A 234 13.19 16.82 11.39
C SER A 234 12.17 16.66 12.50
N ILE A 235 12.43 15.73 13.43
CA ILE A 235 11.64 15.53 14.65
C ILE A 235 12.54 15.52 15.87
N ASP A 236 11.93 15.72 17.04
CA ASP A 236 12.55 15.38 18.31
C ASP A 236 12.29 13.90 18.61
N TRP A 237 13.35 13.08 18.55
CA TRP A 237 13.29 11.65 18.83
C TRP A 237 12.87 11.34 20.27
N SER A 238 13.11 12.25 21.23
CA SER A 238 12.72 12.06 22.63
C SER A 238 11.21 12.17 22.85
N GLN A 239 10.49 12.78 21.91
CA GLN A 239 9.04 12.97 21.96
C GLN A 239 8.26 11.85 21.26
N LEU A 240 8.96 10.80 20.78
CA LEU A 240 8.28 9.66 20.19
C LEU A 240 7.54 8.84 21.26
N PRO A 241 6.37 8.27 20.93
CA PRO A 241 5.59 7.48 21.88
C PRO A 241 6.16 6.06 22.09
N PHE A 242 7.44 5.85 21.80
CA PHE A 242 8.13 4.56 21.89
C PHE A 242 9.64 4.77 22.00
N ALA A 243 10.33 3.78 22.57
CA ALA A 243 11.78 3.74 22.66
C ALA A 243 12.45 3.44 21.31
N THR A 244 13.69 3.93 21.16
CA THR A 244 14.51 3.71 19.95
C THR A 244 15.90 3.18 20.29
N LYS A 245 16.37 2.24 19.48
CA LYS A 245 17.75 1.73 19.46
C LYS A 245 18.49 2.18 18.20
N MET A 246 19.82 2.14 18.20
CA MET A 246 20.59 2.38 16.97
C MET A 246 20.57 1.15 16.08
N SER A 247 20.41 1.35 14.77
CA SER A 247 20.55 0.30 13.77
C SER A 247 22.02 -0.14 13.63
N PRO A 248 22.32 -1.43 13.40
CA PRO A 248 23.69 -1.94 13.37
C PRO A 248 24.62 -1.30 12.33
N ALA A 249 24.17 -1.12 11.09
CA ALA A 249 25.04 -0.76 9.96
C ALA A 249 25.23 0.76 9.80
N PHE A 250 24.16 1.53 9.98
CA PHE A 250 24.16 2.98 9.75
C PHE A 250 23.97 3.82 11.01
N SER A 251 23.80 3.19 12.18
CA SER A 251 23.53 3.89 13.45
C SER A 251 22.34 4.86 13.35
N ILE A 252 21.30 4.47 12.61
CA ILE A 252 20.05 5.24 12.45
C ILE A 252 19.12 4.83 13.59
N PRO A 253 18.42 5.77 14.25
CA PRO A 253 17.47 5.42 15.30
C PRO A 253 16.27 4.64 14.72
N VAL A 254 16.00 3.45 15.26
CA VAL A 254 14.89 2.58 14.86
C VAL A 254 14.04 2.20 16.09
N PRO A 255 12.73 1.96 15.93
CA PRO A 255 11.89 1.52 17.05
C PRO A 255 12.37 0.20 17.64
N GLU A 256 12.43 0.09 18.96
CA GLU A 256 12.85 -1.15 19.64
C GLU A 256 11.85 -2.30 19.42
N PHE A 257 10.57 -1.97 19.25
CA PHE A 257 9.51 -2.94 19.04
C PHE A 257 9.47 -3.51 17.61
N ALA A 258 10.32 -3.07 16.68
CA ALA A 258 10.23 -3.48 15.28
C ALA A 258 10.53 -5.00 15.12
N PRO A 259 9.63 -5.81 14.53
CA PRO A 259 9.86 -7.23 14.25
C PRO A 259 11.04 -7.46 13.32
N ARG A 260 11.22 -6.54 12.38
CA ARG A 260 12.26 -6.59 11.38
C ARG A 260 12.78 -5.19 11.09
N VAL A 261 14.09 -5.07 10.89
CA VAL A 261 14.76 -3.85 10.46
C VAL A 261 15.61 -4.16 9.24
N MET A 262 15.42 -3.40 8.17
CA MET A 262 16.28 -3.42 6.98
C MET A 262 17.01 -2.09 6.88
N GLU A 263 18.31 -2.12 6.66
CA GLU A 263 19.09 -0.93 6.36
C GLU A 263 19.46 -0.93 4.89
N VAL A 264 19.08 0.14 4.19
CA VAL A 264 19.22 0.21 2.74
C VAL A 264 19.97 1.46 2.30
N GLU A 265 20.79 1.29 1.27
CA GLU A 265 21.54 2.36 0.61
C GLU A 265 20.90 2.68 -0.73
N ILE A 266 20.62 3.96 -0.96
CA ILE A 266 20.02 4.45 -2.20
C ILE A 266 21.05 4.35 -3.33
N LYS A 267 20.68 3.69 -4.43
CA LYS A 267 21.51 3.54 -5.62
C LYS A 267 21.06 4.46 -6.75
N SER A 268 19.75 4.59 -6.94
CA SER A 268 19.19 5.48 -7.95
C SER A 268 17.90 6.14 -7.46
N VAL A 269 17.70 7.37 -7.91
CA VAL A 269 16.48 8.16 -7.67
C VAL A 269 15.95 8.65 -9.02
N ARG A 270 14.65 8.48 -9.25
CA ARG A 270 13.97 8.90 -10.48
C ARG A 270 12.71 9.68 -10.15
N ALA A 271 12.52 10.84 -10.76
CA ALA A 271 11.24 11.54 -10.72
C ALA A 271 10.28 10.89 -11.71
N ILE A 272 9.17 10.34 -11.21
CA ILE A 272 8.17 9.62 -12.02
C ILE A 272 6.79 10.13 -11.62
N GLY A 273 6.18 10.93 -12.49
CA GLY A 273 4.88 11.54 -12.23
C GLY A 273 4.84 12.27 -10.89
N SER A 274 3.88 11.90 -10.04
CA SER A 274 3.70 12.52 -8.71
C SER A 274 4.68 12.04 -7.62
N HIS A 275 5.62 11.14 -7.92
CA HIS A 275 6.53 10.52 -6.94
C HIS A 275 8.00 10.64 -7.35
N ARG A 276 8.88 10.58 -6.34
CA ARG A 276 10.27 10.17 -6.49
C ARG A 276 10.34 8.68 -6.19
N PHE A 277 10.83 7.89 -7.15
CA PHE A 277 11.08 6.48 -7.01
C PHE A 277 12.54 6.25 -6.65
N PHE A 278 12.77 5.39 -5.66
CA PHE A 278 14.07 5.05 -5.14
C PHE A 278 14.32 3.57 -5.39
N ILE A 279 15.48 3.27 -5.95
CA ILE A 279 16.03 1.91 -5.99
C ILE A 279 17.15 1.88 -4.95
N ALA A 280 17.01 0.97 -3.98
CA ALA A 280 17.95 0.85 -2.88
C ALA A 280 18.45 -0.59 -2.77
N ARG A 281 19.71 -0.74 -2.37
CA ARG A 281 20.32 -2.02 -2.04
C ARG A 281 20.19 -2.26 -0.54
N ILE A 282 19.73 -3.46 -0.16
CA ILE A 282 19.70 -3.93 1.21
C ILE A 282 21.14 -4.25 1.62
N ILE A 283 21.62 -3.54 2.64
CA ILE A 283 22.95 -3.71 3.21
C ILE A 283 22.89 -4.60 4.44
N TRP A 284 21.81 -4.49 5.21
CA TRP A 284 21.58 -5.27 6.41
C TRP A 284 20.10 -5.58 6.57
N GLU A 285 19.78 -6.77 7.09
CA GLU A 285 18.42 -7.16 7.47
C GLU A 285 18.49 -8.02 8.73
N ASP A 286 17.81 -7.57 9.79
CA ASP A 286 17.60 -8.34 11.01
C ASP A 286 16.11 -8.64 11.18
N LYS A 287 15.81 -9.89 11.57
CA LYS A 287 14.50 -10.31 12.05
C LYS A 287 14.62 -10.65 13.54
N PHE A 288 13.96 -9.87 14.38
CA PHE A 288 14.06 -9.97 15.84
C PHE A 288 12.98 -10.88 16.45
N PHE A 289 11.80 -10.96 15.84
CA PHE A 289 10.73 -11.85 16.32
C PHE A 289 9.73 -12.20 15.22
N ASP A 290 9.07 -13.34 15.40
CA ASP A 290 7.97 -13.79 14.55
C ASP A 290 6.64 -13.19 15.03
N GLY A 291 5.79 -12.80 14.09
CA GLY A 291 4.49 -12.22 14.41
C GLY A 291 3.80 -11.61 13.19
N LEU A 292 2.59 -11.13 13.40
CA LEU A 292 1.80 -10.46 12.37
C LEU A 292 2.31 -9.03 12.16
N GLU A 293 2.84 -8.75 10.97
CA GLU A 293 3.20 -7.42 10.51
C GLU A 293 1.97 -6.67 9.98
N PHE A 294 1.98 -5.35 10.16
CA PHE A 294 0.90 -4.46 9.76
C PHE A 294 0.98 -4.22 8.24
N CYS A 295 -0.02 -4.73 7.52
CA CYS A 295 -0.10 -4.63 6.07
C CYS A 295 -1.30 -3.81 5.62
N SER A 296 -1.16 -3.16 4.47
CA SER A 296 -2.24 -2.55 3.72
C SER A 296 -2.66 -3.47 2.58
N ILE A 297 -3.97 -3.64 2.42
CA ILE A 297 -4.62 -4.30 1.28
C ILE A 297 -5.80 -3.44 0.82
N HIS A 298 -6.47 -3.86 -0.25
CA HIS A 298 -7.75 -3.25 -0.61
C HIS A 298 -8.95 -3.97 0.00
N GLY A 299 -10.00 -3.22 0.35
CA GLY A 299 -11.16 -3.78 1.06
C GLY A 299 -11.97 -4.82 0.28
N PHE A 300 -11.90 -4.83 -1.06
CA PHE A 300 -12.57 -5.90 -1.82
C PHE A 300 -11.83 -7.23 -1.71
N TYR A 301 -10.49 -7.21 -1.63
CA TYR A 301 -9.72 -8.41 -1.34
C TYR A 301 -10.07 -8.94 0.04
N GLN A 302 -10.17 -8.08 1.06
CA GLN A 302 -10.57 -8.52 2.40
C GLN A 302 -11.95 -9.19 2.41
N SER A 303 -12.93 -8.59 1.72
CA SER A 303 -14.26 -9.20 1.60
C SER A 303 -14.22 -10.55 0.89
N TRP A 304 -13.38 -10.71 -0.13
CA TRP A 304 -13.19 -11.99 -0.81
C TRP A 304 -12.50 -13.01 0.10
N ARG A 305 -11.45 -12.59 0.83
CA ARG A 305 -10.65 -13.41 1.73
C ARG A 305 -11.52 -14.03 2.82
N LEU A 306 -12.35 -13.22 3.47
CA LEU A 306 -13.24 -13.66 4.54
C LEU A 306 -14.51 -14.33 4.02
N GLY A 307 -14.97 -14.00 2.81
CA GLY A 307 -16.16 -14.60 2.21
C GLY A 307 -16.05 -16.12 1.94
N LYS A 308 -14.84 -16.69 2.07
CA LYS A 308 -14.61 -18.14 2.02
C LYS A 308 -14.89 -18.85 3.34
N LEU A 309 -14.94 -18.12 4.44
CA LEU A 309 -15.07 -18.67 5.78
C LEU A 309 -16.54 -18.78 6.16
N LYS A 310 -16.88 -19.84 6.91
CA LYS A 310 -18.20 -19.97 7.54
C LYS A 310 -18.33 -18.86 8.59
N GLY A 311 -19.29 -17.96 8.44
CA GLY A 311 -19.41 -16.77 9.29
C GLY A 311 -18.63 -15.54 8.80
N GLY A 312 -18.13 -15.55 7.56
CA GLY A 312 -17.29 -14.47 7.01
C GLY A 312 -17.87 -13.05 7.09
N ASP A 313 -19.19 -12.89 7.19
CA ASP A 313 -19.83 -11.58 7.38
C ASP A 313 -19.55 -10.97 8.77
N GLU A 314 -19.58 -11.79 9.84
CA GLU A 314 -19.27 -11.37 11.21
C GLU A 314 -17.79 -11.04 11.36
N GLU A 315 -16.93 -11.90 10.80
CA GLU A 315 -15.48 -11.67 10.80
C GLU A 315 -15.13 -10.41 10.00
N LEU A 316 -15.83 -10.14 8.90
CA LEU A 316 -15.67 -8.90 8.14
C LEU A 316 -16.06 -7.66 8.96
N GLN A 317 -17.13 -7.73 9.77
CA GLN A 317 -17.47 -6.61 10.68
C GLN A 317 -16.38 -6.38 11.72
N THR A 318 -15.90 -7.45 12.35
CA THR A 318 -14.82 -7.37 13.35
C THR A 318 -13.55 -6.79 12.73
N SER A 319 -13.20 -7.25 11.53
CA SER A 319 -12.04 -6.76 10.78
C SER A 319 -12.20 -5.28 10.41
N LEU A 320 -13.38 -4.85 9.95
CA LEU A 320 -13.69 -3.44 9.68
C LEU A 320 -13.59 -2.55 10.93
N ALA A 321 -14.03 -3.05 12.08
CA ALA A 321 -13.88 -2.35 13.35
C ALA A 321 -12.41 -2.19 13.73
N GLY A 322 -11.59 -3.22 13.54
CA GLY A 322 -10.14 -3.16 13.74
C GLY A 322 -9.44 -2.15 12.83
N ASP A 323 -9.75 -2.14 11.54
CA ASP A 323 -9.23 -1.15 10.58
C ASP A 323 -9.64 0.29 10.98
N ALA A 324 -10.90 0.49 11.37
CA ALA A 324 -11.39 1.78 11.82
C ALA A 324 -10.71 2.25 13.11
N PHE A 325 -10.45 1.33 14.05
CA PHE A 325 -9.72 1.59 15.28
C PHE A 325 -8.29 2.06 14.99
N ASN A 326 -7.57 1.34 14.12
CA ASN A 326 -6.20 1.70 13.72
C ASN A 326 -6.14 3.09 13.09
N LYS A 327 -7.07 3.40 12.17
CA LYS A 327 -7.11 4.70 11.46
C LYS A 327 -7.50 5.88 12.34
N ARG A 328 -8.29 5.68 13.38
CA ARG A 328 -8.78 6.76 14.26
C ARG A 328 -7.93 6.94 15.53
N GLY A 329 -7.12 5.94 15.89
CA GLY A 329 -6.31 5.93 17.10
C GLY A 329 -7.13 5.76 18.39
N ARG A 330 -6.44 5.52 19.52
CA ARG A 330 -7.05 5.33 20.86
C ARG A 330 -7.77 6.57 21.41
N ASN A 331 -7.47 7.78 20.90
CA ASN A 331 -7.87 9.05 21.52
C ASN A 331 -9.28 9.56 21.13
N ARG A 332 -10.09 8.76 20.44
CA ARG A 332 -11.54 8.93 20.50
C ARG A 332 -12.10 7.75 21.27
N SER A 333 -12.33 7.94 22.57
CA SER A 333 -13.27 7.06 23.25
C SER A 333 -14.53 7.02 22.38
N LEU A 334 -15.10 5.83 22.24
CA LEU A 334 -16.44 5.67 21.71
C LEU A 334 -17.38 6.36 22.71
N ALA A 335 -17.47 7.69 22.65
CA ALA A 335 -18.67 8.39 23.02
C ALA A 335 -19.72 7.89 22.03
N VAL A 336 -20.35 6.77 22.38
CA VAL A 336 -21.67 6.41 21.89
C VAL A 336 -22.57 7.51 22.41
N SER A 337 -22.60 8.66 21.74
CA SER A 337 -23.72 9.55 21.88
C SER A 337 -24.88 8.82 21.19
N HIS A 338 -25.76 8.23 22.00
CA HIS A 338 -27.17 8.15 21.63
C HIS A 338 -27.68 9.58 21.43
N ALA A 339 -27.37 10.18 20.29
CA ALA A 339 -28.10 11.33 19.81
C ALA A 339 -29.36 10.76 19.17
N PRO A 340 -30.57 10.99 19.72
CA PRO A 340 -31.78 10.66 19.03
C PRO A 340 -31.78 11.42 17.68
N ILE A 341 -32.21 10.72 16.64
CA ILE A 341 -32.53 11.34 15.35
C ILE A 341 -33.75 12.23 15.64
N GLU A 342 -33.52 13.50 15.93
CA GLU A 342 -34.57 14.51 15.84
C GLU A 342 -35.01 14.59 14.38
N MET A 343 -36.26 14.18 14.15
CA MET A 343 -36.94 14.43 12.88
C MET A 343 -37.08 15.94 12.73
N VAL A 344 -36.38 16.49 11.76
CA VAL A 344 -36.63 17.85 11.26
C VAL A 344 -38.09 17.89 10.78
N PRO A 345 -38.95 18.78 11.31
CA PRO A 345 -40.29 18.95 10.79
C PRO A 345 -40.21 19.50 9.37
N LEU A 346 -40.99 18.91 8.46
CA LEU A 346 -41.34 19.54 7.20
C LEU A 346 -42.16 20.78 7.53
N ASP A 347 -41.55 21.96 7.33
CA ASP A 347 -42.23 23.23 7.49
C ASP A 347 -43.07 23.48 6.22
N ASP A 348 -44.39 23.29 6.36
CA ASP A 348 -45.42 23.74 5.44
C ASP A 348 -45.45 25.28 5.45
N LYS A 349 -44.91 25.90 4.40
CA LYS A 349 -45.23 27.29 4.06
C LYS A 349 -45.61 27.44 2.60
N LEU A 350 -46.87 27.11 2.35
CA LEU A 350 -47.70 27.67 1.29
C LEU A 350 -48.81 28.47 2.00
N ASN A 351 -48.67 29.80 2.03
CA ASN A 351 -49.75 30.80 2.05
C ASN A 351 -49.20 32.18 2.46
N ARG A 352 -48.72 32.95 1.47
CA ARG A 352 -49.12 34.34 1.19
C ARG A 352 -48.32 34.89 0.02
#